data_AF-A0A6A1VTT7-F1
#
_entry.id   AF-A0A6A1VTT7-F1
#
_cell.length_a   1.000
_cell.length_b   1.000
_cell.length_c   1.000
_cell.angle_alpha   90.00
_cell.angle_beta   90.00
_cell.angle_gamma   90.00
#
_symmetry.space_group_name_H-M   'P 1'
#
loop_
_entity.id
_entity.type
_entity.pdbx_description
1 polymer ?
#
loop_
_entity_poly.entity_id
_entity_poly.type
_entity_poly.pdbx_seq_one_letter_code
_entity_poly.pdbx_strand_id
1 'polypeptide(L)' 'MSEKRIRDVAKEAADQGLDPEQVAWALAEQAYHISLSRNAYTPYMIASINAGREFYGGKVDDITVIVAYIVDA' A
#
# COMPACT_ATOMS: atom_id res chain seq x y z
N MET A 1 -1.03 2.27 3.90
CA MET A 1 -1.15 2.82 2.53
C MET A 1 -2.62 3.08 2.22
N SER A 2 -2.99 4.14 1.49
CA SER A 2 -4.39 4.39 1.11
C SER A 2 -4.74 3.75 -0.24
N GLU A 3 -6.03 3.47 -0.48
CA GLU A 3 -6.49 2.88 -1.74
C GLU A 3 -6.13 3.75 -2.95
N LYS A 4 -6.32 5.07 -2.85
CA LYS A 4 -5.91 6.02 -3.90
C LYS A 4 -4.44 5.82 -4.27
N ARG A 5 -3.55 5.73 -3.28
CA ARG A 5 -2.12 5.55 -3.52
C ARG A 5 -1.79 4.19 -4.15
N ILE A 6 -2.52 3.12 -3.81
CA ILE A 6 -2.37 1.82 -4.46
C ILE A 6 -2.75 1.94 -5.94
N ARG A 7 -3.89 2.57 -6.25
CA ARG A 7 -4.35 2.79 -7.62
C ARG A 7 -3.37 3.64 -8.44
N ASP A 8 -2.86 4.72 -7.85
CA ASP A 8 -1.92 5.63 -8.54
C ASP A 8 -0.63 4.88 -8.93
N VAL A 9 -0.06 4.09 -8.01
CA VAL A 9 1.15 3.29 -8.27
C VAL A 9 0.90 2.19 -9.31
N ALA A 10 -0.21 1.45 -9.18
CA ALA A 10 -0.54 0.40 -10.13
C ALA A 10 -0.78 0.96 -11.54
N LYS A 11 -1.45 2.12 -11.64
CA LYS A 11 -1.69 2.80 -12.92
C LYS A 11 -0.38 3.28 -13.55
N GLU A 12 0.45 4.00 -12.80
CA GLU A 12 1.72 4.50 -13.30
C GLU A 12 2.63 3.36 -13.77
N ALA A 13 2.68 2.26 -13.02
CA ALA A 13 3.45 1.08 -13.39
C ALA A 13 2.91 0.40 -14.67
N ALA A 14 1.59 0.28 -14.81
CA ALA A 14 0.96 -0.25 -16.01
C ALA A 14 1.22 0.65 -17.24
N ASP A 15 1.12 1.98 -17.07
CA ASP A 15 1.40 2.96 -18.12
C ASP A 15 2.89 2.91 -18.57
N GLN A 16 3.80 2.51 -17.67
CA GLN A 16 5.22 2.30 -17.96
C GLN A 16 5.53 0.89 -18.50
N GLY A 17 4.55 0.00 -18.59
CA GLY A 17 4.74 -1.37 -19.06
C GLY A 17 5.53 -2.26 -18.11
N LEU A 18 5.55 -1.94 -16.80
CA LEU A 18 6.21 -2.77 -15.80
C LEU A 18 5.49 -4.10 -15.64
N ASP A 19 6.25 -5.17 -15.41
CA ASP A 19 5.69 -6.48 -15.12
C ASP A 19 5.02 -6.53 -13.73
N PRO A 20 4.12 -7.50 -13.47
CA PRO A 20 3.42 -7.60 -12.18
C PRO A 20 4.33 -7.73 -10.96
N GLU A 21 5.52 -8.35 -11.10
CA GLU A 21 6.47 -8.53 -10.00
C GLU A 21 7.05 -7.17 -9.59
N GLN A 22 7.43 -6.34 -10.56
CA GLN A 22 7.92 -4.99 -10.32
C GLN A 22 6.87 -4.12 -9.64
N VAL A 23 5.60 -4.22 -10.05
CA VAL A 23 4.49 -3.49 -9.40
C VAL A 23 4.26 -3.96 -7.97
N ALA A 24 4.29 -5.28 -7.75
CA ALA A 24 4.14 -5.86 -6.42
C ALA A 24 5.24 -5.35 -5.48
N TRP A 25 6.48 -5.32 -5.95
CA TRP A 25 7.63 -4.81 -5.21
C TRP A 25 7.46 -3.32 -4.87
N ALA A 26 7.10 -2.47 -5.85
CA ALA A 26 6.92 -1.04 -5.63
C ALA A 26 5.81 -0.74 -4.60
N LEU A 27 4.71 -1.49 -4.63
CA LEU A 27 3.63 -1.38 -3.65
C LEU A 27 4.09 -1.83 -2.26
N ALA A 28 4.79 -2.96 -2.17
CA ALA A 28 5.30 -3.50 -0.92
C ALA A 28 6.31 -2.55 -0.26
N GLU A 29 7.25 -2.00 -1.02
CA GLU A 29 8.25 -1.04 -0.53
C GLU A 29 7.59 0.24 0.01
N GLN A 30 6.61 0.79 -0.71
CA GLN A 30 5.88 1.96 -0.22
C GLN A 30 5.05 1.65 1.02
N ALA A 31 4.38 0.49 1.06
CA ALA A 31 3.64 0.05 2.24
C ALA A 31 4.56 -0.12 3.46
N TYR A 32 5.78 -0.64 3.26
CA TYR A 32 6.81 -0.80 4.29
C TYR A 32 7.29 0.55 4.83
N HIS A 33 7.63 1.52 3.98
CA HIS A 33 8.02 2.84 4.45
C HIS A 33 6.89 3.56 5.21
N ILE A 34 5.64 3.36 4.77
CA ILE A 34 4.46 3.90 5.48
C ILE A 34 4.26 3.19 6.83
N SER A 35 4.50 1.89 6.92
CA SER A 35 4.31 1.11 8.15
C SER A 35 5.25 1.56 9.27
N LEU A 36 6.48 1.95 8.92
CA LEU A 36 7.49 2.46 9.86
C LEU A 36 7.31 3.94 10.23
N SER A 37 6.53 4.69 9.46
CA SER A 37 6.40 6.14 9.66
C SER A 37 5.44 6.47 10.80
N ARG A 38 5.97 7.10 11.86
CA ARG A 38 5.20 7.55 13.03
C ARG A 38 4.19 8.67 12.72
N ASN A 39 4.40 9.38 11.62
CA ASN A 39 3.56 10.50 11.20
C ASN A 39 2.61 10.12 10.06
N ALA A 40 2.58 8.85 9.66
CA ALA A 40 1.72 8.43 8.56
C ALA A 40 0.24 8.44 8.97
N TYR A 41 -0.58 9.12 8.18
CA TYR A 41 -2.03 9.00 8.25
C TYR A 41 -2.46 7.74 7.49
N THR A 42 -2.82 6.68 8.21
CA THR A 42 -3.12 5.37 7.61
C THR A 42 -4.55 4.89 7.89
N PRO A 43 -5.12 4.00 7.05
CA PRO A 43 -6.43 3.40 7.32
C PRO A 43 -6.51 2.74 8.70
N TYR A 44 -5.45 2.06 9.13
CA TYR A 44 -5.38 1.44 10.46
C TYR A 44 -5.43 2.48 11.59
N MET A 45 -4.67 3.58 11.46
CA MET A 45 -4.69 4.67 12.44
C MET A 45 -6.11 5.24 12.61
N ILE A 46 -6.78 5.55 11.50
CA ILE A 46 -8.17 6.07 11.48
C ILE A 46 -9.11 5.07 12.15
N ALA A 47 -9.03 3.78 11.75
CA ALA A 47 -9.87 2.73 12.31
C ALA A 47 -9.63 2.53 13.82
N SER A 48 -8.38 2.60 14.27
CA SER A 48 -8.00 2.49 15.68
C SER A 48 -8.61 3.63 16.51
N ILE A 49 -8.50 4.87 16.03
CA ILE A 49 -9.09 6.05 16.70
C ILE A 49 -10.62 5.91 16.76
N ASN A 50 -11.27 5.52 15.67
CA ASN A 50 -12.71 5.29 15.64
C ASN A 50 -13.17 4.17 16.58
N ALA A 51 -12.29 3.20 16.86
CA ALA A 51 -12.52 2.14 17.84
C ALA A 51 -12.18 2.56 19.29
N GLY A 52 -11.86 3.83 19.53
CA GLY A 52 -11.54 4.36 20.87
C GLY A 52 -10.13 4.02 21.35
N ARG A 53 -9.22 3.61 20.46
CA ARG A 53 -7.81 3.32 20.78
C ARG A 53 -6.92 4.46 20.34
N GLU A 54 -5.95 4.81 21.19
CA GLU A 54 -4.90 5.77 20.83
C GLU A 54 -3.78 5.06 20.07
N PHE A 55 -3.82 5.17 18.74
CA PHE A 55 -2.76 4.71 17.85
C PHE A 55 -2.47 5.77 16.80
N TYR A 56 -1.18 6.09 16.61
CA TYR A 56 -0.71 7.12 15.69
C TYR A 56 0.36 6.56 14.76
N GLY A 57 0.30 6.94 13.48
CA GLY A 57 1.28 6.53 12.48
C GLY A 57 0.93 5.25 11.71
N GLY A 58 1.97 4.65 11.13
CA GLY A 58 1.91 3.37 10.45
C GLY A 58 1.79 2.19 11.41
N LYS A 59 1.14 1.12 10.94
CA LYS A 59 1.10 -0.17 11.63
C LYS A 59 2.25 -1.04 11.12
N VAL A 60 3.21 -1.34 11.99
CA VAL A 60 4.30 -2.29 11.69
C VAL A 60 3.72 -3.70 11.71
N ASP A 61 3.72 -4.36 10.55
CA ASP A 61 3.16 -5.69 10.32
C ASP A 61 3.82 -6.31 9.09
N ASP A 62 3.67 -7.61 8.90
CA ASP A 62 4.12 -8.30 7.70
C ASP A 62 3.31 -7.81 6.48
N ILE A 63 4.00 -7.58 5.36
CA ILE A 63 3.40 -7.08 4.13
C ILE A 63 3.56 -8.14 3.04
N THR A 64 2.43 -8.60 2.50
CA THR A 64 2.38 -9.48 1.32
C THR A 64 1.57 -8.78 0.24
N VAL A 65 2.12 -8.69 -0.97
CA VAL A 65 1.46 -8.08 -2.13
C VAL A 65 1.44 -9.08 -3.28
N ILE A 66 0.26 -9.26 -3.88
CA ILE A 66 0.07 -10.07 -5.09
C ILE A 66 -0.50 -9.13 -6.15
N VAL A 67 0.13 -9.10 -7.33
CA VAL A 67 -0.34 -8.35 -8.50
C VAL A 67 -0.56 -9.34 -9.64
N ALA A 68 -1.67 -9.20 -10.34
CA ALA A 68 -2.00 -10.01 -11.51
C ALA A 68 -2.55 -9.09 -12.60
N TYR A 69 -2.04 -9.26 -13.82
CA TYR A 69 -2.59 -8.60 -15.00
C TYR A 69 -3.59 -9.51 -15.68
N ILE A 70 -4.75 -8.96 -16.00
CA ILE A 70 -5.73 -9.63 -16.84
C ILE A 70 -5.33 -9.34 -18.27
N VAL A 71 -5.01 -10.39 -19.02
CA VAL A 71 -4.67 -10.32 -20.45
C VAL A 71 -5.75 -11.02 -21.25
N ASP A 72 -6.01 -10.52 -22.46
CA ASP A 72 -6.87 -11.22 -23.41
C ASP A 72 -6.17 -12.51 -23.90
N ALA A 73 -6.97 -13.51 -24.28
CA ALA A 73 -6.50 -14.82 -24.74
C ALA A 73 -6.02 -14.82 -26.20
#